data_AF-A0A1J3FJM1-F1
#
_entry.id   AF-A0A1J3FJM1-F1
#
_cell.length_a   1.000
_cell.length_b   1.000
_cell.length_c   1.000
_cell.angle_alpha   90.00
_cell.angle_beta   90.00
_cell.angle_gamma   90.00
#
_symmetry.space_group_name_H-M   'P 1'
#
loop_
_entity.id
_entity.type
_entity.pdbx_description
1 polymer ?
#
loop_
_entity_poly.entity_id
_entity_poly.type
_entity_poly.pdbx_seq_one_letter_code
_entity_poly.pdbx_strand_id
1 'polypeptide(L)'
;MRTYLFAILFIALVAAVPGDGIEGCDGHESRFQLMDSLPTLAAEVPNGKKYTYDYDGRKFYVVSVKGTAFEMGEAYGTLMKEELKVMVKDFFEWAAGYIANNVTQISMLPKWLRYDIGHAGVDVAKKLLDLNYIITKKYTPKRWDDEFKGIAKGSGISVKTIRRINLIPELLKASCSIGGWWGPATESGQLIQLRALDWE
;
A
#
# COMPACT_ATOMS: atom_id res chain seq x y z
N MET A 1 -24.45 47.01 18.26
CA MET A 1 -23.67 47.13 17.02
C MET A 1 -22.18 46.77 17.13
N ARG A 2 -21.52 46.95 18.30
CA ARG A 2 -20.08 46.62 18.48
C ARG A 2 -19.76 45.12 18.64
N THR A 3 -20.73 44.29 19.01
CA THR A 3 -20.53 42.85 19.26
C THR A 3 -20.66 41.98 18.02
N TYR A 4 -21.40 42.41 16.99
CA TYR A 4 -21.55 41.66 15.73
C TYR A 4 -20.36 41.85 14.78
N LEU A 5 -19.59 42.94 14.92
CA LEU A 5 -18.41 43.19 14.10
C LEU A 5 -17.25 42.24 14.43
N PHE A 6 -17.12 41.81 15.70
CA PHE A 6 -16.08 40.87 16.12
C PHE A 6 -16.35 39.43 15.65
N ALA A 7 -17.63 39.03 15.55
CA ALA A 7 -18.00 37.69 15.08
C ALA A 7 -17.75 37.51 13.57
N ILE A 8 -17.95 38.55 12.77
CA ILE A 8 -17.70 38.51 11.31
C ILE A 8 -16.19 38.52 11.01
N LEU A 9 -15.38 39.21 11.82
CA LEU A 9 -13.93 39.22 11.67
C LEU A 9 -13.29 37.85 11.99
N PHE A 10 -13.87 37.09 12.93
CA PHE A 10 -13.38 35.76 13.29
C PHE A 10 -13.76 34.68 12.25
N ILE A 11 -14.91 34.82 11.60
CA ILE A 11 -15.35 33.90 10.53
C ILE A 11 -14.57 34.16 9.23
N ALA A 12 -14.16 35.40 8.95
CA ALA A 12 -13.33 35.73 7.80
C ALA A 12 -11.87 35.24 7.94
N LEU A 13 -11.35 35.05 9.17
CA LEU A 13 -10.01 34.51 9.39
C LEU A 13 -9.90 32.99 9.19
N VAL A 14 -11.02 32.26 9.16
CA VAL A 14 -11.02 30.80 8.95
C VAL A 14 -11.13 30.43 7.45
N ALA A 15 -11.39 31.41 6.57
CA ALA A 15 -11.57 31.19 5.13
C ALA A 15 -10.29 31.36 4.29
N ALA A 16 -9.15 31.60 4.92
CA ALA A 16 -7.86 31.67 4.24
C ALA A 16 -6.78 31.05 5.12
N VAL A 17 -6.87 29.73 5.34
CA VAL A 17 -5.63 28.96 5.44
C VAL A 17 -5.17 28.84 3.98
N PRO A 18 -4.13 29.57 3.55
CA PRO A 18 -3.48 29.23 2.30
C PRO A 18 -3.13 27.76 2.46
N GLY A 19 -3.63 26.88 1.59
CA GLY A 19 -3.17 25.49 1.60
C GLY A 19 -1.66 25.55 1.63
N ASP A 20 -1.04 24.97 2.66
CA ASP A 20 0.37 25.13 2.97
C ASP A 20 1.16 24.90 1.69
N GLY A 21 1.48 25.99 0.99
CA GLY A 21 2.34 25.96 -0.16
C GLY A 21 3.65 25.53 0.45
N ILE A 22 4.07 24.30 0.16
CA ILE A 22 5.31 23.76 0.69
C ILE A 22 6.43 24.66 0.16
N GLU A 23 6.82 25.67 0.93
CA GLU A 23 8.00 26.49 0.66
C GLU A 23 9.21 25.55 0.65
N GLY A 24 9.94 25.54 -0.47
CA GLY A 24 11.12 24.69 -0.66
C GLY A 24 10.89 23.37 -1.39
N CYS A 25 9.70 23.12 -1.94
CA CYS A 25 9.51 22.01 -2.87
C CYS A 25 9.75 22.47 -4.32
N ASP A 26 11.02 22.69 -4.67
CA ASP A 26 11.43 23.15 -6.01
C ASP A 26 11.31 22.07 -7.10
N GLY A 27 10.64 20.93 -6.79
CA GLY A 27 10.28 19.83 -7.67
C GLY A 27 11.20 19.61 -8.86
N HIS A 28 12.19 18.73 -8.75
CA HIS A 28 13.05 18.44 -9.91
C HIS A 28 12.31 17.62 -10.96
N GLU A 29 12.54 17.94 -12.23
CA GLU A 29 12.09 17.09 -13.33
C GLU A 29 12.61 15.66 -13.13
N SER A 30 11.72 14.71 -13.38
CA SER A 30 12.07 13.30 -13.36
C SER A 30 13.22 13.06 -14.34
N ARG A 31 14.37 12.59 -13.83
CA ARG A 31 15.51 12.17 -14.66
C ARG A 31 15.26 10.83 -15.38
N PHE A 32 14.12 10.20 -15.09
CA PHE A 32 13.72 8.94 -15.69
C PHE A 32 13.17 9.17 -17.10
N GLN A 33 13.81 8.56 -18.09
CA GLN A 33 13.32 8.50 -19.45
C GLN A 33 12.15 7.52 -19.57
N LEU A 34 11.20 7.85 -20.44
CA LEU A 34 10.14 6.93 -20.84
C LEU A 34 10.77 5.69 -21.48
N MET A 35 10.15 4.56 -21.18
CA MET A 35 10.68 3.26 -21.55
C MET A 35 9.92 2.70 -22.74
N ASP A 36 10.65 2.41 -23.82
CA ASP A 36 10.07 1.96 -25.10
C ASP A 36 10.22 0.45 -25.36
N SER A 37 11.01 -0.27 -24.55
CA SER A 37 11.23 -1.70 -24.77
C SER A 37 10.12 -2.55 -24.15
N LEU A 38 9.78 -3.66 -24.81
CA LEU A 38 8.78 -4.59 -24.29
C LEU A 38 9.35 -5.41 -23.13
N PRO A 39 8.53 -5.79 -22.13
CA PRO A 39 8.97 -6.62 -21.03
C PRO A 39 9.23 -8.07 -21.48
N THR A 40 10.24 -8.70 -20.88
CA THR A 40 10.69 -10.05 -21.25
C THR A 40 9.88 -11.10 -20.51
N LEU A 41 9.37 -12.12 -21.21
CA LEU A 41 8.68 -13.23 -20.57
C LEU A 41 9.65 -14.03 -19.69
N ALA A 42 9.34 -14.14 -18.40
CA ALA A 42 10.15 -14.82 -17.40
C ALA A 42 9.58 -16.18 -16.98
N ALA A 43 8.25 -16.32 -16.91
CA ALA A 43 7.59 -17.58 -16.61
C ALA A 43 6.14 -17.61 -17.12
N GLU A 44 5.61 -18.81 -17.36
CA GLU A 44 4.22 -19.03 -17.77
C GLU A 44 3.64 -20.25 -17.05
N VAL A 45 2.40 -20.14 -16.63
CA VAL A 45 1.61 -21.20 -15.98
C VAL A 45 0.19 -21.19 -16.57
N PRO A 46 -0.64 -22.22 -16.35
CA PRO A 46 -2.05 -22.12 -16.66
C PRO A 46 -2.63 -20.83 -16.06
N ASN A 47 -3.35 -20.07 -16.87
CA ASN A 47 -4.01 -18.83 -16.47
C ASN A 47 -3.08 -17.66 -16.07
N GLY A 48 -1.76 -17.72 -16.31
CA GLY A 48 -0.91 -16.55 -16.08
C GLY A 48 0.47 -16.53 -16.72
N LYS A 49 0.99 -15.32 -16.90
CA LYS A 49 2.34 -15.04 -17.43
C LYS A 49 3.03 -14.00 -16.56
N LYS A 50 4.31 -14.21 -16.27
CA LYS A 50 5.18 -13.26 -15.57
C LYS A 50 6.19 -12.73 -16.56
N TYR A 51 6.28 -11.41 -16.62
CA TYR A 51 7.28 -10.69 -17.38
C TYR A 51 8.17 -9.91 -16.42
N THR A 52 9.41 -9.70 -16.82
CA THR A 52 10.37 -8.89 -16.09
C THR A 52 10.81 -7.72 -16.92
N TYR A 53 11.11 -6.64 -16.23
CA TYR A 53 11.65 -5.44 -16.83
C TYR A 53 12.72 -4.86 -15.94
N ASP A 54 13.88 -4.57 -16.51
CA ASP A 54 15.00 -3.98 -15.76
C ASP A 54 15.12 -2.51 -16.17
N TYR A 55 15.06 -1.62 -15.18
CA TYR A 55 15.22 -0.19 -15.37
C TYR A 55 16.13 0.39 -14.31
N ASP A 56 17.26 0.96 -14.74
CA ASP A 56 18.17 1.66 -13.83
C ASP A 56 18.58 0.78 -12.63
N GLY A 57 18.94 -0.47 -12.93
CA GLY A 57 19.31 -1.49 -11.94
C GLY A 57 18.15 -2.07 -11.10
N ARG A 58 16.92 -1.60 -11.30
CA ARG A 58 15.72 -2.08 -10.59
C ARG A 58 14.90 -3.02 -11.46
N LYS A 59 14.50 -4.16 -10.88
CA LYS A 59 13.68 -5.16 -11.53
C LYS A 59 12.20 -4.95 -11.20
N PHE A 60 11.38 -4.80 -12.23
CA PHE A 60 9.93 -4.75 -12.17
C PHE A 60 9.34 -6.06 -12.67
N TYR A 61 8.27 -6.50 -12.02
CA TYR A 61 7.54 -7.70 -12.40
C TYR A 61 6.15 -7.30 -12.91
N VAL A 62 5.80 -7.77 -14.11
CA VAL A 62 4.46 -7.60 -14.68
C VAL A 62 3.83 -8.98 -14.75
N VAL A 63 2.71 -9.18 -14.03
CA VAL A 63 2.01 -10.46 -14.00
C VAL A 63 0.64 -10.29 -14.65
N SER A 64 0.41 -11.01 -15.73
CA SER A 64 -0.87 -11.07 -16.43
C SER A 64 -1.58 -12.36 -16.03
N VAL A 65 -2.78 -12.27 -15.45
CA VAL A 65 -3.60 -13.41 -15.04
C VAL A 65 -5.00 -13.36 -15.65
N LYS A 66 -5.63 -14.52 -15.80
CA LYS A 66 -7.01 -14.64 -16.33
C LYS A 66 -7.78 -15.77 -15.67
N GLY A 67 -9.10 -15.82 -15.91
CA GLY A 67 -9.98 -16.88 -15.39
C GLY A 67 -10.79 -16.43 -14.17
N THR A 68 -11.24 -17.40 -13.38
CA THR A 68 -11.94 -17.15 -12.11
C THR A 68 -10.99 -16.54 -11.08
N ALA A 69 -11.55 -15.94 -10.03
CA ALA A 69 -10.77 -15.35 -8.93
C ALA A 69 -9.76 -16.33 -8.32
N PHE A 70 -10.17 -17.58 -8.14
CA PHE A 70 -9.30 -18.65 -7.64
C PHE A 70 -8.16 -18.97 -8.61
N GLU A 71 -8.46 -19.12 -9.90
CA GLU A 71 -7.45 -19.42 -10.93
C GLU A 71 -6.45 -18.28 -11.10
N MET A 72 -6.92 -17.03 -11.08
CA MET A 72 -6.05 -15.85 -11.09
C MET A 72 -5.15 -15.83 -9.87
N GLY A 73 -5.70 -16.10 -8.68
CA GLY A 73 -4.92 -16.19 -7.45
C GLY A 73 -3.86 -17.31 -7.51
N GLU A 74 -4.23 -18.50 -7.99
CA GLU A 74 -3.30 -19.64 -8.11
C GLU A 74 -2.17 -19.34 -9.09
N ALA A 75 -2.48 -18.76 -10.24
CA ALA A 75 -1.47 -18.34 -11.22
C ALA A 75 -0.53 -17.27 -10.64
N TYR A 76 -1.07 -16.21 -10.02
CA TYR A 76 -0.27 -15.16 -9.38
C TYR A 76 0.62 -15.71 -8.26
N GLY A 77 0.05 -16.50 -7.36
CA GLY A 77 0.76 -17.09 -6.23
C GLY A 77 1.88 -18.05 -6.67
N THR A 78 1.70 -18.75 -7.79
CA THR A 78 2.72 -19.64 -8.36
C THR A 78 3.85 -18.83 -9.02
N LEU A 79 3.50 -17.83 -9.84
CA LEU A 79 4.48 -17.01 -10.57
C LEU A 79 5.31 -16.10 -9.66
N MET A 80 4.73 -15.63 -8.56
CA MET A 80 5.37 -14.71 -7.60
C MET A 80 5.74 -15.40 -6.28
N LYS A 81 5.87 -16.73 -6.27
CA LYS A 81 6.02 -17.53 -5.06
C LYS A 81 7.18 -17.06 -4.17
N GLU A 82 8.34 -16.85 -4.75
CA GLU A 82 9.53 -16.47 -4.00
C GLU A 82 9.47 -15.00 -3.56
N GLU A 83 9.00 -14.10 -4.43
CA GLU A 83 8.80 -12.69 -4.08
C GLU A 83 7.77 -12.51 -2.96
N LEU A 84 6.68 -13.29 -2.97
CA LEU A 84 5.65 -13.24 -1.93
C LEU A 84 6.17 -13.71 -0.57
N LYS A 85 7.04 -14.74 -0.53
CA LYS A 85 7.64 -15.20 0.72
C LYS A 85 8.56 -14.14 1.32
N VAL A 86 9.40 -13.53 0.49
CA VAL A 86 10.29 -12.44 0.90
C VAL A 86 9.47 -11.25 1.41
N MET A 87 8.49 -10.80 0.61
CA MET A 87 7.63 -9.68 0.98
C MET A 87 6.90 -9.91 2.31
N VAL A 88 6.27 -11.07 2.50
CA VAL A 88 5.53 -11.38 3.73
C VAL A 88 6.46 -11.42 4.95
N LYS A 89 7.64 -12.04 4.81
CA LYS A 89 8.64 -12.11 5.89
C LYS A 89 9.12 -10.71 6.26
N ASP A 90 9.63 -9.97 5.28
CA ASP A 90 10.27 -8.68 5.50
C ASP A 90 9.26 -7.64 6.00
N PHE A 91 8.01 -7.70 5.52
CA PHE A 91 6.95 -6.83 6.03
C PHE A 91 6.68 -7.05 7.52
N PHE A 92 6.50 -8.30 7.97
CA PHE A 92 6.21 -8.55 9.39
C PHE A 92 7.42 -8.30 10.30
N GLU A 93 8.64 -8.47 9.79
CA GLU A 93 9.87 -8.06 10.50
C GLU A 93 9.94 -6.52 10.64
N TRP A 94 9.69 -5.78 9.55
CA TRP A 94 9.59 -4.32 9.60
C TRP A 94 8.49 -3.87 10.58
N ALA A 95 7.30 -4.48 10.52
CA ALA A 95 6.18 -4.12 11.40
C ALA A 95 6.51 -4.35 12.88
N ALA A 96 7.23 -5.43 13.21
CA ALA A 96 7.71 -5.67 14.58
C ALA A 96 8.69 -4.57 15.01
N GLY A 97 9.63 -4.19 14.13
CA GLY A 97 10.55 -3.09 14.38
C GLY A 97 9.85 -1.73 14.54
N TYR A 98 8.85 -1.44 13.73
CA TYR A 98 8.06 -0.23 13.81
C TYR A 98 7.34 -0.12 15.16
N ILE A 99 6.63 -1.18 15.58
CA ILE A 99 5.94 -1.21 16.88
C ILE A 99 6.92 -1.07 18.04
N ALA A 100 8.06 -1.77 17.98
CA ALA A 100 9.08 -1.74 19.03
C ALA A 100 9.71 -0.35 19.25
N ASN A 101 9.79 0.47 18.20
CA ASN A 101 10.53 1.73 18.23
C ASN A 101 9.65 2.99 18.26
N ASN A 102 8.42 2.93 17.73
CA ASN A 102 7.54 4.09 17.60
C ASN A 102 6.50 4.24 18.72
N VAL A 103 6.44 3.29 19.66
CA VAL A 103 5.69 3.49 20.90
C VAL A 103 6.62 4.15 21.92
N THR A 104 6.35 5.42 22.23
CA THR A 104 7.19 6.31 23.06
C THR A 104 7.51 5.76 24.46
N GLN A 105 6.69 4.87 25.01
CA GLN A 105 6.95 4.22 26.30
C GLN A 105 7.84 2.96 26.19
N ILE A 106 7.92 2.35 25.01
CA ILE A 106 8.69 1.11 24.77
C ILE A 106 10.12 1.43 24.31
N SER A 107 10.31 2.59 23.67
CA SER A 107 11.62 3.07 23.20
C SER A 107 12.63 3.38 24.32
N MET A 108 12.23 3.33 25.59
CA MET A 108 13.12 3.47 26.76
C MET A 108 13.61 2.11 27.32
N LEU A 109 13.03 0.99 26.90
CA LEU A 109 13.35 -0.34 27.44
C LEU A 109 14.64 -0.94 26.86
N PRO A 110 15.28 -1.96 27.46
CA PRO A 110 16.42 -2.65 26.84
C PRO A 110 16.07 -3.27 25.49
N LYS A 111 17.03 -3.35 24.55
CA LYS A 111 16.79 -3.84 23.16
C LYS A 111 16.11 -5.21 23.09
N TRP A 112 16.51 -6.15 23.95
CA TRP A 112 15.93 -7.50 23.97
C TRP A 112 14.43 -7.48 24.33
N LEU A 113 14.04 -6.63 25.29
CA LEU A 113 12.65 -6.51 25.72
C LEU A 113 11.78 -5.80 24.66
N ARG A 114 12.33 -4.84 23.90
CA ARG A 114 11.64 -4.21 22.77
C ARG A 114 11.36 -5.19 21.65
N TYR A 115 12.30 -6.09 21.36
CA TYR A 115 12.15 -7.13 20.34
C TYR A 115 10.97 -8.04 20.67
N ASP A 116 10.92 -8.59 21.89
CA ASP A 116 9.83 -9.46 22.33
C ASP A 116 8.47 -8.76 22.33
N ILE A 117 8.42 -7.48 22.77
CA ILE A 117 7.19 -6.68 22.76
C ILE A 117 6.75 -6.35 21.32
N GLY A 118 7.67 -6.03 20.42
CA GLY A 118 7.37 -5.77 19.01
C GLY A 118 6.72 -6.97 18.34
N HIS A 119 7.27 -8.17 18.56
CA HIS A 119 6.69 -9.41 18.06
C HIS A 119 5.32 -9.73 18.67
N ALA A 120 5.16 -9.52 19.98
CA ALA A 120 3.87 -9.66 20.64
C ALA A 120 2.83 -8.67 20.08
N GLY A 121 3.25 -7.43 19.79
CA GLY A 121 2.43 -6.40 19.16
C GLY A 121 1.96 -6.79 17.75
N VAL A 122 2.85 -7.38 16.94
CA VAL A 122 2.48 -7.93 15.63
C VAL A 122 1.44 -9.04 15.76
N ASP A 123 1.52 -9.89 16.77
CA ASP A 123 0.53 -10.95 16.97
C ASP A 123 -0.83 -10.42 17.43
N VAL A 124 -0.86 -9.33 18.22
CA VAL A 124 -2.09 -8.59 18.51
C VAL A 124 -2.66 -7.97 17.22
N ALA A 125 -1.83 -7.29 16.42
CA ALA A 125 -2.27 -6.71 15.14
C ALA A 125 -2.86 -7.78 14.20
N LYS A 126 -2.21 -8.95 14.08
CA LYS A 126 -2.73 -10.09 13.31
C LYS A 126 -4.11 -10.55 13.79
N LYS A 127 -4.38 -10.52 15.10
CA LYS A 127 -5.71 -10.86 15.66
C LYS A 127 -6.75 -9.78 15.35
N LEU A 128 -6.35 -8.51 15.40
CA LEU A 128 -7.23 -7.39 15.02
C LEU A 128 -7.60 -7.46 13.54
N LEU A 129 -6.66 -7.82 12.66
CA LEU A 129 -6.94 -8.07 11.24
C LEU A 129 -7.91 -9.25 11.03
N ASP A 130 -7.77 -10.32 11.81
CA ASP A 130 -8.70 -11.45 11.76
C ASP A 130 -10.11 -11.02 12.18
N LEU A 131 -10.23 -10.21 13.23
CA LEU A 131 -11.49 -9.65 13.69
C LEU A 131 -12.10 -8.72 12.64
N ASN A 132 -11.29 -7.83 12.06
CA ASN A 132 -11.73 -6.92 11.00
C ASN A 132 -12.33 -7.70 9.82
N TYR A 133 -11.65 -8.77 9.38
CA TYR A 133 -12.20 -9.65 8.35
C TYR A 133 -13.55 -10.24 8.75
N ILE A 134 -13.70 -10.77 9.96
CA ILE A 134 -14.96 -11.39 10.40
C ILE A 134 -16.12 -10.37 10.36
N ILE A 135 -15.87 -9.14 10.82
CA ILE A 135 -16.87 -8.07 10.86
C ILE A 135 -17.26 -7.62 9.45
N THR A 136 -16.26 -7.46 8.57
CA THR A 136 -16.44 -6.94 7.22
C THR A 136 -16.87 -8.00 6.20
N LYS A 137 -16.68 -9.29 6.49
CA LYS A 137 -16.92 -10.40 5.56
C LYS A 137 -18.28 -10.37 4.85
N LYS A 138 -19.36 -10.00 5.55
CA LYS A 138 -20.70 -9.91 4.96
C LYS A 138 -20.83 -8.82 3.88
N TYR A 139 -19.93 -7.83 3.89
CA TYR A 139 -19.88 -6.73 2.93
C TYR A 139 -18.78 -6.93 1.88
N THR A 140 -17.86 -7.88 2.11
CA THR A 140 -16.76 -8.18 1.20
C THR A 140 -17.20 -9.21 0.15
N PRO A 141 -17.10 -8.91 -1.15
CA PRO A 141 -17.44 -9.86 -2.20
C PRO A 141 -16.65 -11.17 -2.10
N LYS A 142 -17.33 -12.31 -2.32
CA LYS A 142 -16.73 -13.66 -2.25
C LYS A 142 -15.49 -13.83 -3.14
N ARG A 143 -15.42 -13.09 -4.25
CA ARG A 143 -14.27 -13.07 -5.17
C ARG A 143 -12.92 -12.95 -4.42
N TRP A 144 -12.82 -12.07 -3.43
CA TRP A 144 -11.56 -11.85 -2.71
C TRP A 144 -11.14 -13.06 -1.88
N ASP A 145 -12.09 -13.72 -1.21
CA ASP A 145 -11.83 -14.96 -0.47
C ASP A 145 -11.34 -16.08 -1.40
N ASP A 146 -11.89 -16.16 -2.60
CA ASP A 146 -11.48 -17.17 -3.59
C ASP A 146 -10.10 -16.86 -4.17
N GLU A 147 -9.80 -15.59 -4.44
CA GLU A 147 -8.49 -15.14 -4.88
C GLU A 147 -7.41 -15.38 -3.83
N PHE A 148 -7.67 -15.08 -2.55
CA PHE A 148 -6.73 -15.38 -1.46
C PHE A 148 -6.46 -16.88 -1.30
N LYS A 149 -7.47 -17.74 -1.53
CA LYS A 149 -7.28 -19.20 -1.55
C LYS A 149 -6.43 -19.65 -2.73
N GLY A 150 -6.64 -19.06 -3.89
CA GLY A 150 -5.79 -19.30 -5.06
C GLY A 150 -4.34 -18.93 -4.78
N ILE A 151 -4.09 -17.71 -4.30
CA ILE A 151 -2.73 -17.22 -3.98
C ILE A 151 -2.06 -18.14 -2.97
N ALA A 152 -2.78 -18.55 -1.93
CA ALA A 152 -2.26 -19.48 -0.93
C ALA A 152 -1.87 -20.84 -1.53
N LYS A 153 -2.70 -21.38 -2.42
CA LYS A 153 -2.41 -22.65 -3.11
C LYS A 153 -1.15 -22.54 -3.98
N GLY A 154 -1.02 -21.47 -4.77
CA GLY A 154 0.13 -21.28 -5.67
C GLY A 154 1.43 -20.96 -4.92
N SER A 155 1.37 -20.12 -3.89
CA SER A 155 2.56 -19.66 -3.15
C SER A 155 2.98 -20.59 -2.02
N GLY A 156 2.06 -21.41 -1.49
CA GLY A 156 2.26 -22.18 -0.26
C GLY A 156 2.16 -21.34 1.02
N ILE A 157 1.85 -20.04 0.93
CA ILE A 157 1.62 -19.17 2.09
C ILE A 157 0.19 -19.39 2.60
N SER A 158 -0.02 -19.38 3.91
CA SER A 158 -1.37 -19.60 4.45
C SER A 158 -2.37 -18.53 3.96
N VAL A 159 -3.60 -18.93 3.64
CA VAL A 159 -4.70 -18.01 3.28
C VAL A 159 -4.89 -16.93 4.34
N LYS A 160 -4.68 -17.27 5.61
CA LYS A 160 -4.78 -16.34 6.73
C LYS A 160 -3.72 -15.23 6.63
N THR A 161 -2.49 -15.59 6.28
CA THR A 161 -1.41 -14.63 6.07
C THR A 161 -1.64 -13.73 4.86
N ILE A 162 -2.05 -14.30 3.71
CA ILE A 162 -2.39 -13.53 2.50
C ILE A 162 -3.54 -12.55 2.76
N ARG A 163 -4.55 -12.97 3.53
CA ARG A 163 -5.65 -12.09 3.91
C ARG A 163 -5.17 -10.95 4.81
N ARG A 164 -4.35 -11.25 5.82
CA ARG A 164 -3.83 -10.24 6.75
C ARG A 164 -3.01 -9.19 6.02
N ILE A 165 -2.14 -9.58 5.08
CA ILE A 165 -1.33 -8.60 4.35
C ILE A 165 -2.22 -7.64 3.53
N ASN A 166 -3.31 -8.15 2.94
CA ASN A 166 -4.25 -7.31 2.18
C ASN A 166 -5.15 -6.43 3.07
N LEU A 167 -5.19 -6.66 4.38
CA LEU A 167 -5.99 -5.89 5.33
C LEU A 167 -5.15 -4.92 6.17
N ILE A 168 -3.83 -4.84 5.96
CA ILE A 168 -2.96 -3.90 6.68
C ILE A 168 -3.43 -2.44 6.60
N PRO A 169 -3.93 -1.92 5.44
CA PRO A 169 -4.41 -0.55 5.37
C PRO A 169 -5.56 -0.21 6.32
N GLU A 170 -6.22 -1.22 6.88
CA GLU A 170 -7.28 -1.04 7.89
C GLU A 170 -6.72 -0.73 9.29
N LEU A 171 -5.43 -0.97 9.51
CA LEU A 171 -4.73 -0.69 10.79
C LEU A 171 -3.71 0.44 10.68
N LEU A 172 -3.20 0.73 9.48
CA LEU A 172 -2.16 1.73 9.24
C LEU A 172 -2.67 2.87 8.39
N LYS A 173 -2.22 4.09 8.70
CA LYS A 173 -2.42 5.27 7.85
C LYS A 173 -1.15 5.48 7.04
N ALA A 174 -1.25 5.35 5.72
CA ALA A 174 -0.17 5.73 4.81
C ALA A 174 -0.26 7.22 4.47
N SER A 175 0.87 7.84 4.16
CA SER A 175 0.94 9.20 3.64
C SER A 175 0.81 9.16 2.11
N CYS A 176 0.04 10.08 1.54
CA CYS A 176 -0.17 10.16 0.10
C CYS A 176 -0.34 11.62 -0.34
N SER A 177 0.15 11.91 -1.53
CA SER A 177 -0.18 13.13 -2.27
C SER A 177 -0.91 12.77 -3.56
N ILE A 178 -2.05 13.40 -3.83
CA ILE A 178 -2.91 13.10 -4.98
C ILE A 178 -3.22 14.40 -5.73
N GLY A 179 -3.04 14.40 -7.04
CA GLY A 179 -3.33 15.53 -7.92
C GLY A 179 -4.19 15.11 -9.11
N GLY A 180 -5.03 16.02 -9.57
CA GLY A 180 -5.87 15.85 -10.75
C GLY A 180 -6.02 17.17 -11.50
N TRP A 181 -5.74 17.16 -12.80
CA TRP A 181 -5.78 18.35 -13.66
C TRP A 181 -6.55 18.03 -14.94
N TRP A 182 -7.35 18.96 -15.45
CA TRP A 182 -8.14 18.80 -16.68
C TRP A 182 -8.46 20.16 -17.31
N GLY A 183 -9.05 20.15 -18.52
CA GLY A 183 -9.46 21.36 -19.22
C GLY A 183 -8.27 22.28 -19.49
N PRO A 184 -8.38 23.60 -19.24
CA PRO A 184 -7.26 24.52 -19.48
C PRO A 184 -5.99 24.24 -18.67
N ALA A 185 -6.05 23.38 -17.65
CA ALA A 185 -4.89 22.97 -16.87
C ALA A 185 -4.04 21.86 -17.53
N THR A 186 -4.49 21.28 -18.64
CA THR A 186 -3.74 20.26 -19.39
C THR A 186 -3.69 20.61 -20.88
N GLU A 187 -2.58 20.31 -21.56
CA GLU A 187 -2.39 20.65 -22.99
C GLU A 187 -3.46 19.99 -23.88
N SER A 188 -3.85 18.75 -23.57
CA SER A 188 -4.87 18.01 -24.31
C SER A 188 -6.31 18.31 -23.87
N GLY A 189 -6.51 19.06 -22.79
CA GLY A 189 -7.81 19.23 -22.13
C GLY A 189 -8.32 18.00 -21.37
N GLN A 190 -7.65 16.85 -21.49
CA GLN A 190 -8.04 15.59 -20.85
C GLN A 190 -7.61 15.54 -19.37
N LEU A 191 -8.25 14.66 -18.59
CA LEU A 191 -7.90 14.42 -17.20
C LEU A 191 -6.54 13.71 -17.09
N ILE A 192 -5.63 14.33 -16.35
CA ILE A 192 -4.40 13.71 -15.86
C ILE A 192 -4.57 13.51 -14.35
N GLN A 193 -4.40 12.27 -13.88
CA GLN A 193 -4.44 11.92 -12.46
C GLN A 193 -3.10 11.32 -12.03
N LEU A 194 -2.56 11.79 -10.92
CA LEU A 194 -1.31 11.29 -10.34
C LEU A 194 -1.47 11.07 -8.84
N ARG A 195 -0.78 10.06 -8.33
CA ARG A 195 -0.69 9.76 -6.90
C ARG A 195 0.73 9.34 -6.55
N ALA A 196 1.26 9.95 -5.49
CA ALA A 196 2.41 9.44 -4.76
C ALA A 196 1.92 8.75 -3.48
N LEU A 197 2.49 7.58 -3.17
CA LEU A 197 2.29 6.85 -1.93
C LEU A 197 3.64 6.81 -1.22
N ASP A 198 3.70 7.43 -0.04
CA ASP A 198 4.93 7.51 0.74
C ASP A 198 4.89 6.41 1.82
N TRP A 199 5.98 5.65 1.91
CA TRP A 199 6.13 4.56 2.86
C TRP A 199 7.44 4.75 3.62
N GLU A 200 7.39 4.74 4.95
CA GLU A 200 8.53 4.91 5.87
C GLU A 200 9.01 3.56 6.43
#